data_AF-A0A7V9PXT7-F1
#
_entry.id   AF-A0A7V9PXT7-F1
#
_cell.length_a   1.000
_cell.length_b   1.000
_cell.length_c   1.000
_cell.angle_alpha   90.00
_cell.angle_beta   90.00
_cell.angle_gamma   90.00
#
_symmetry.space_group_name_H-M   'P 1'
#
loop_
_entity.id
_entity.type
_entity.pdbx_description
1 polymer ?
#
loop_
_entity_poly.entity_id
_entity_poly.type
_entity_poly.pdbx_seq_one_letter_code
_entity_poly.pdbx_strand_id
1 'polypeptide(L)' 'MRLRTPASPAVSAGLVCFEIAGLDAAEVVLQLAARRIVASVTPYAERYVRLGPGIVNTDADVAAAVRAVTLIAR' A
#
# COMPACT_ATOMS: atom_id res chain seq x y z
N MET A 1 -3.09 -11.39 -0.11
CA MET A 1 -3.34 -9.94 -0.14
C MET A 1 -4.74 -9.69 -0.69
N ARG A 2 -5.46 -8.70 -0.18
CA ARG A 2 -6.74 -8.24 -0.74
C ARG A 2 -6.72 -6.71 -0.91
N LEU A 3 -7.05 -6.25 -2.11
CA LEU A 3 -7.24 -4.83 -2.40
C LEU A 3 -8.59 -4.37 -1.82
N ARG A 4 -8.58 -3.21 -1.18
CA ARG A 4 -9.79 -2.54 -0.66
C ARG A 4 -10.17 -1.33 -1.51
N THR A 5 -9.20 -0.68 -2.16
CA THR A 5 -9.50 0.27 -3.23
C THR A 5 -10.21 -0.45 -4.39
N PRO A 6 -11.35 0.07 -4.88
CA PRO A 6 -12.02 -0.47 -6.06
C PRO A 6 -11.13 -0.46 -7.31
N ALA A 7 -11.25 -1.47 -8.16
CA ALA A 7 -10.53 -1.52 -9.43
C ALA A 7 -11.11 -0.56 -10.49
N SER A 8 -12.37 -0.16 -10.36
CA SER A 8 -13.01 0.74 -11.31
C SER A 8 -12.47 2.16 -11.17
N PRO A 9 -12.01 2.81 -12.27
CA PRO A 9 -11.53 4.19 -12.24
C PRO A 9 -12.65 5.19 -11.91
N ALA A 10 -13.93 4.84 -12.12
CA ALA A 10 -15.05 5.71 -11.81
C ALA A 10 -15.28 5.93 -10.31
N VAL A 11 -14.71 5.06 -9.46
CA VAL A 11 -14.89 5.07 -8.00
C VAL A 11 -13.55 4.87 -7.27
N SER A 12 -12.44 5.19 -7.92
CA SER A 12 -11.10 5.15 -7.36
C SER A 12 -10.31 6.42 -7.74
N ALA A 13 -9.22 6.66 -7.03
CA ALA A 13 -8.38 7.84 -7.20
C ALA A 13 -6.94 7.53 -6.73
N GLY A 14 -6.19 8.54 -6.29
CA GLY A 14 -4.79 8.41 -5.86
C GLY A 14 -4.54 7.67 -4.53
N LEU A 15 -5.43 6.79 -4.09
CA LEU A 15 -5.24 5.98 -2.87
C LEU A 15 -5.37 4.49 -3.16
N VAL A 16 -4.37 3.73 -2.75
CA VAL A 16 -4.33 2.27 -2.84
C VAL A 16 -4.29 1.70 -1.42
N CYS A 17 -5.44 1.21 -0.95
CA CYS A 17 -5.61 0.59 0.35
C CYS A 17 -5.71 -0.94 0.21
N PHE A 18 -4.99 -1.68 1.04
CA PHE A 18 -4.96 -3.14 0.99
C PHE A 18 -4.61 -3.78 2.34
N GLU A 19 -4.86 -5.08 2.43
CA GLU A 19 -4.46 -5.94 3.54
C GLU A 19 -3.66 -7.15 3.04
N ILE A 20 -2.77 -7.65 3.90
CA ILE A 20 -2.04 -8.90 3.70
C ILE A 20 -2.52 -9.88 4.78
N ALA A 21 -2.95 -11.06 4.37
CA ALA A 21 -3.49 -12.06 5.30
C ALA A 21 -2.43 -12.43 6.34
N GLY A 22 -2.79 -12.38 7.63
CA GLY A 22 -1.90 -12.74 8.72
C GLY A 22 -0.93 -11.64 9.19
N LEU A 23 -0.94 -10.44 8.58
CA LEU A 23 -0.07 -9.33 8.97
C LEU A 23 -0.87 -8.10 9.42
N ASP A 24 -0.45 -7.45 10.50
CA ASP A 24 -0.99 -6.15 10.91
C ASP A 24 -0.53 -5.05 9.94
N ALA A 25 -1.42 -4.10 9.63
CA ALA A 25 -1.12 -3.02 8.70
C ALA A 25 0.06 -2.15 9.15
N ALA A 26 0.26 -1.93 10.45
CA ALA A 26 1.39 -1.17 10.96
C ALA A 26 2.71 -1.92 10.77
N GLU A 27 2.70 -3.24 10.94
CA GLU A 27 3.88 -4.07 10.69
C GLU A 27 4.31 -3.99 9.21
N VAL A 28 3.34 -4.09 8.29
CA VAL A 28 3.62 -3.93 6.85
C VAL A 28 4.18 -2.54 6.55
N VAL A 29 3.64 -1.47 7.15
CA VAL A 29 4.17 -0.11 6.99
C VAL A 29 5.60 0.02 7.50
N LEU A 30 5.94 -0.59 8.64
CA LEU A 30 7.30 -0.62 9.16
C LEU A 30 8.26 -1.37 8.20
N GLN A 31 7.83 -2.50 7.65
CA GLN A 31 8.62 -3.26 6.68
C GLN A 31 8.82 -2.50 5.35
N LEU A 32 7.83 -1.71 4.91
CA LEU A 32 7.96 -0.81 3.75
C LEU A 32 8.91 0.36 4.06
N ALA A 33 8.82 0.94 5.25
CA ALA A 33 9.72 2.02 5.69
C ALA A 33 11.19 1.57 5.72
N ALA A 34 11.47 0.35 6.18
CA ALA A 34 12.81 -0.25 6.13
C ALA A 34 13.37 -0.37 4.70
N ARG A 35 12.49 -0.36 3.69
CA ARG A 35 12.82 -0.39 2.25
C ARG A 35 12.75 0.99 1.60
N ARG A 36 12.71 2.07 2.41
CA ARG A 36 12.60 3.47 1.98
C ARG A 36 11.31 3.79 1.21
N ILE A 37 10.23 3.07 1.48
CA ILE A 37 8.90 3.33 0.91
C ILE A 37 8.02 3.91 2.01
N VAL A 38 7.55 5.15 1.80
CA VAL A 38 6.65 5.82 2.74
C VAL A 38 5.22 5.34 2.49
N ALA A 39 4.62 4.77 3.53
CA ALA A 39 3.22 4.34 3.56
C ALA A 39 2.58 4.78 4.88
N SER A 40 1.26 4.67 4.98
CA SER A 40 0.54 4.95 6.22
C SER A 40 -0.48 3.86 6.53
N VAL A 41 -0.96 3.83 7.77
CA VAL A 41 -2.14 3.03 8.13
C VAL A 41 -3.37 3.94 8.07
N THR A 42 -4.50 3.42 7.61
CA THR A 42 -5.78 4.17 7.64
C THR A 42 -6.16 4.56 9.07
N PRO A 43 -6.71 5.77 9.29
CA PRO A 43 -7.06 6.27 10.62
C PRO A 43 -8.44 5.79 11.10
N TYR A 44 -8.83 4.56 10.77
CA TYR A 44 -10.17 4.01 11.02
C TYR A 44 -10.11 2.73 11.84
N ALA A 45 -11.27 2.28 12.33
CA ALA A 45 -11.39 1.03 13.10
C ALA A 45 -10.87 -0.18 12.32
N GLU A 46 -11.24 -0.29 11.04
CA GLU A 46 -10.62 -1.25 10.12
C GLU A 46 -9.35 -0.62 9.53
N ARG A 47 -8.22 -1.26 9.81
CA ARG A 47 -6.89 -0.74 9.51
C ARG A 47 -6.33 -1.40 8.26
N TYR A 48 -5.93 -0.59 7.30
CA TYR A 48 -5.34 -1.02 6.05
C TYR A 48 -4.02 -0.30 5.80
N VAL A 49 -3.14 -0.94 5.03
CA VAL A 49 -1.97 -0.28 4.46
C VAL A 49 -2.45 0.67 3.37
N ARG A 50 -1.97 1.91 3.38
CA ARG A 50 -2.35 2.95 2.42
C ARG A 50 -1.11 3.51 1.73
N LEU A 51 -1.07 3.35 0.41
CA LEU A 51 -0.17 4.03 -0.51
C LEU A 51 -0.92 5.15 -1.23
N GLY A 52 -0.23 6.27 -1.45
CA GLY A 52 -0.78 7.43 -2.16
C GLY A 52 0.16 7.91 -3.25
N PRO A 53 0.29 7.19 -4.38
CA PRO A 53 1.12 7.66 -5.48
C PRO A 53 0.55 8.98 -6.03
N GLY A 54 1.42 9.96 -6.27
CA GLY A 54 1.07 11.28 -6.78
C GLY A 54 1.97 11.72 -7.93
N ILE A 55 1.81 12.97 -8.38
CA ILE A 55 2.52 13.53 -9.55
C ILE A 55 4.04 13.50 -9.44
N VAL A 56 4.57 13.43 -8.21
CA VAL A 56 6.01 13.36 -7.93
C VAL A 56 6.59 11.95 -8.05
N ASN A 57 5.75 10.92 -8.18
CA ASN A 57 6.19 9.54 -8.31
C ASN A 57 6.35 9.14 -9.78
N THR A 58 7.36 8.33 -10.04
CA THR A 58 7.63 7.70 -11.34
C THR A 58 7.07 6.28 -11.39
N ASP A 59 6.93 5.72 -12.59
CA ASP A 59 6.60 4.30 -12.76
C ASP A 59 7.61 3.37 -12.07
N ALA A 60 8.88 3.79 -12.00
CA ALA A 60 9.92 3.05 -11.30
C ALA A 60 9.69 3.00 -9.79
N ASP A 61 9.20 4.10 -9.18
CA ASP A 61 8.82 4.14 -7.77
C ASP A 61 7.65 3.20 -7.48
N VAL A 62 6.63 3.24 -8.35
CA VAL A 62 5.45 2.35 -8.25
C VAL A 62 5.89 0.88 -8.36
N ALA A 63 6.73 0.55 -9.35
CA ALA A 63 7.25 -0.80 -9.52
C ALA A 63 8.08 -1.26 -8.32
N ALA A 64 8.87 -0.37 -7.69
CA ALA A 64 9.61 -0.68 -6.47
C ALA A 64 8.67 -0.97 -5.29
N ALA A 65 7.61 -0.18 -5.12
CA ALA A 65 6.59 -0.42 -4.10
C ALA A 65 5.87 -1.76 -4.31
N VAL A 66 5.46 -2.08 -5.54
CA VAL A 66 4.82 -3.37 -5.87
C VAL A 66 5.74 -4.54 -5.57
N ARG A 67 7.03 -4.46 -5.93
CA ARG A 67 8.02 -5.51 -5.59
C ARG A 67 8.16 -5.68 -4.07
N ALA A 68 8.24 -4.58 -3.32
CA ALA A 68 8.35 -4.64 -1.87
C ALA A 68 7.12 -5.29 -1.21
N VAL A 69 5.91 -4.88 -1.61
CA VAL A 69 4.66 -5.49 -1.13
C VAL A 69 4.61 -6.98 -1.48
N THR A 70 5.03 -7.35 -2.69
CA THR A 70 5.08 -8.76 -3.11
C THR A 70 6.05 -9.59 -2.26
N LEU A 71 7.19 -9.01 -1.86
CA LEU A 71 8.15 -9.68 -0.98
C LEU A 71 7.62 -9.84 0.46
N ILE A 72 6.87 -8.86 0.97
CA ILE A 72 6.26 -8.91 2.30
C ILE A 72 5.07 -9.89 2.34
N ALA A 73 4.36 -10.04 1.22
CA ALA A 73 3.19 -10.90 1.12
C ALA A 73 3.51 -12.39 0.90
N ARG A 74 4.78 -12.76 0.78
CA ARG A 74 5.27 -14.15 0.69
C ARG A 74 5.45 -14.73 2.09
#